data_AF-A0A6I4LVP3-F1
#
_entry.id   AF-A0A6I4LVP3-F1
#
_cell.length_a   1.000
_cell.length_b   1.000
_cell.length_c   1.000
_cell.angle_alpha   90.00
_cell.angle_beta   90.00
_cell.angle_gamma   90.00
#
_symmetry.space_group_name_H-M   'P 1'
#
loop_
_entity.id
_entity.type
_entity.pdbx_description
1 polymer ?
#
loop_
_entity_poly.entity_id
_entity_poly.type
_entity_poly.pdbx_seq_one_letter_code
_entity_poly.pdbx_strand_id
1 'polypeptide(L)'
;MNFMEDGPSLIWGIVCVLLLVSALAARRLPFGQVAKMTLAWIAIFAAFFAVFSFRFEFRQIWDRVKSEVAGTANQSVDQQAIIIKRQDDGHYWLQVEVNTTPVRFLIDSGATTTAINENTAIEASVEVDRDGYPVIISTANGRVTAQRGSIKLLAIGPHRIEDHHVVVSDKFDDTNVLGMNFLDSMKSWKVEGNVMTLQP
;
A
#
# COMPACT_ATOMS: atom_id res chain seq x y z
N MET A 1 -38.59 25.75 -11.73
CA MET A 1 -38.13 25.03 -12.94
C MET A 1 -39.03 25.46 -14.08
N ASN A 2 -38.50 26.22 -15.02
CA ASN A 2 -39.27 26.90 -16.07
C ASN A 2 -39.63 25.90 -17.18
N PHE A 3 -40.91 25.53 -17.27
CA PHE A 3 -41.46 24.62 -18.28
C PHE A 3 -41.50 25.18 -19.72
N MET A 4 -40.93 26.36 -19.96
CA MET A 4 -41.04 27.10 -21.23
C MET A 4 -39.78 27.04 -22.12
N GLU A 5 -38.66 26.49 -21.63
CA GLU A 5 -37.44 26.30 -22.44
C GLU A 5 -37.25 24.84 -22.93
N ASP A 6 -37.94 23.87 -22.32
CA ASP A 6 -37.83 22.44 -22.67
C ASP A 6 -38.85 21.96 -23.73
N GLY A 7 -39.86 22.77 -24.05
CA GLY A 7 -40.88 22.42 -25.04
C GLY A 7 -40.32 22.07 -26.42
N PRO A 8 -39.41 22.90 -26.98
CA PRO A 8 -38.78 22.61 -28.27
C PRO A 8 -37.86 21.38 -28.24
N SER A 9 -37.11 21.17 -27.15
CA SER A 9 -36.16 20.05 -27.05
C SER A 9 -36.87 18.69 -26.93
N LEU A 10 -38.03 18.66 -26.28
CA LEU A 10 -38.85 17.45 -26.13
C LEU A 10 -39.57 17.10 -27.44
N ILE A 11 -40.04 18.10 -28.19
CA ILE A 11 -40.62 17.91 -29.53
C ILE A 11 -39.55 17.38 -30.50
N TRP A 12 -38.34 17.96 -30.51
CA TRP A 12 -37.22 17.46 -31.31
C TRP A 12 -36.81 16.04 -30.90
N GLY A 13 -36.80 15.73 -29.60
CA GLY A 13 -36.55 14.37 -29.11
C GLY A 13 -37.57 13.35 -29.62
N ILE A 14 -38.86 13.69 -29.58
CA ILE A 14 -39.94 12.83 -30.08
C ILE A 14 -39.83 12.65 -31.61
N VAL A 15 -39.54 13.72 -32.36
CA VAL A 15 -39.35 13.66 -33.82
C VAL A 15 -38.13 12.80 -34.18
N CYS A 16 -37.01 12.94 -33.46
CA CYS A 16 -35.83 12.11 -33.66
C CYS A 16 -36.11 10.62 -33.40
N VAL A 17 -36.84 10.29 -32.32
CA VAL A 17 -37.24 8.90 -32.03
C VAL A 17 -38.18 8.36 -33.11
N LEU A 18 -39.17 9.15 -33.54
CA LEU A 18 -40.10 8.76 -34.61
C LEU A 18 -39.39 8.54 -35.94
N LEU A 19 -38.44 9.41 -36.31
CA LEU A 19 -37.63 9.26 -37.52
C LEU A 19 -36.72 8.03 -37.43
N LEU A 20 -36.14 7.76 -36.26
CA LEU A 20 -35.29 6.60 -36.03
C LEU A 20 -36.08 5.29 -36.14
N VAL A 21 -37.28 5.25 -35.55
CA VAL A 21 -38.21 4.11 -35.65
C VAL A 21 -38.73 3.94 -37.09
N SER A 22 -39.06 5.03 -37.79
CA SER A 22 -39.51 5.00 -39.19
C SER A 22 -38.41 4.53 -40.15
N ALA A 23 -37.18 4.99 -39.96
CA ALA A 23 -36.01 4.56 -40.75
C ALA A 23 -35.66 3.08 -40.49
N LEU A 24 -35.84 2.60 -39.26
CA LEU A 24 -35.72 1.18 -38.91
C LEU A 24 -36.86 0.34 -39.50
N ALA A 25 -38.09 0.85 -39.52
CA ALA A 25 -39.25 0.16 -40.09
C ALA A 25 -39.22 0.09 -41.63
N ALA A 26 -38.67 1.12 -42.30
CA ALA A 26 -38.50 1.15 -43.75
C ALA A 26 -37.41 0.19 -44.26
N ARG A 27 -36.48 -0.21 -43.39
CA ARG A 27 -35.45 -1.18 -43.73
C ARG A 27 -35.96 -2.57 -43.33
N ARG A 28 -36.39 -3.37 -44.31
CA ARG A 28 -36.67 -4.81 -44.11
C ARG A 28 -35.37 -5.56 -43.81
N LEU A 29 -34.75 -5.26 -42.67
CA LEU A 29 -33.65 -6.03 -42.12
C LEU A 29 -34.25 -7.29 -41.52
N PRO A 30 -33.64 -8.47 -41.75
CA PRO A 30 -34.12 -9.70 -41.13
C PRO A 30 -34.15 -9.50 -39.62
N PHE A 31 -35.26 -9.84 -38.97
CA PHE A 31 -35.50 -9.62 -37.53
C PHE A 31 -34.33 -10.11 -36.65
N GLY A 32 -33.61 -11.15 -37.08
CA GLY A 32 -32.43 -11.66 -36.38
C GLY A 32 -31.23 -10.69 -36.34
N GLN A 33 -31.10 -9.78 -37.31
CA GLN A 33 -30.01 -8.79 -37.34
C GLN A 33 -30.30 -7.61 -36.41
N VAL A 34 -31.56 -7.17 -36.33
CA VAL A 34 -31.99 -6.15 -35.36
C VAL A 34 -31.83 -6.67 -33.93
N ALA A 35 -32.26 -7.91 -33.66
CA ALA A 35 -32.09 -8.55 -32.35
C ALA A 35 -30.61 -8.67 -31.93
N LYS A 36 -29.72 -9.06 -32.86
CA LYS A 36 -28.26 -9.12 -32.62
C LYS A 36 -27.68 -7.76 -32.27
N MET A 37 -28.09 -6.70 -32.97
CA MET A 37 -27.62 -5.34 -32.70
C MET A 37 -28.10 -4.84 -31.34
N THR A 38 -29.35 -5.11 -30.95
CA THR A 38 -29.87 -4.73 -29.63
C THR A 38 -29.13 -5.43 -28.50
N LEU A 39 -28.85 -6.74 -28.64
CA LEU A 39 -28.05 -7.49 -27.67
C LEU A 39 -26.62 -6.97 -27.55
N ALA A 40 -25.98 -6.62 -28.67
CA ALA A 40 -24.65 -6.04 -28.66
C ALA A 40 -24.61 -4.69 -27.93
N TRP A 41 -25.60 -3.83 -28.16
CA TRP A 41 -25.71 -2.55 -27.45
C TRP A 41 -25.97 -2.72 -25.95
N ILE A 42 -26.83 -3.67 -25.57
CA ILE A 42 -27.05 -4.01 -24.15
C ILE A 42 -25.76 -4.49 -23.50
N ALA A 43 -24.98 -5.34 -24.18
CA ALA A 43 -23.70 -5.83 -23.67
C ALA A 43 -22.68 -4.70 -23.50
N ILE A 44 -22.60 -3.77 -24.46
CA ILE A 44 -21.71 -2.60 -24.38
C ILE A 44 -22.10 -1.70 -23.20
N PHE A 45 -23.39 -1.38 -23.04
CA PHE A 45 -23.87 -0.58 -21.91
C PHE A 45 -23.68 -1.29 -20.58
N ALA A 46 -23.89 -2.62 -20.51
CA ALA A 46 -23.63 -3.41 -19.32
C ALA A 46 -22.14 -3.41 -18.93
N ALA A 47 -21.25 -3.49 -19.92
CA ALA A 47 -19.80 -3.39 -19.68
C ALA A 47 -19.41 -2.00 -19.17
N PHE A 48 -19.91 -0.92 -19.80
CA PHE A 48 -19.68 0.45 -19.32
C PHE A 48 -20.27 0.68 -17.93
N PHE A 49 -21.47 0.18 -17.67
CA PHE A 49 -22.13 0.27 -16.36
C PHE A 49 -21.34 -0.49 -15.29
N ALA A 50 -20.84 -1.69 -15.59
CA ALA A 50 -19.96 -2.43 -14.68
C ALA A 50 -18.68 -1.63 -14.38
N VAL A 51 -17.98 -1.14 -15.41
CA VAL A 51 -16.75 -0.33 -15.23
C VAL A 51 -17.04 0.93 -14.40
N PHE A 52 -18.15 1.62 -14.65
CA PHE A 52 -18.49 2.86 -13.96
C PHE A 52 -19.05 2.64 -12.55
N SER A 53 -19.78 1.54 -12.32
CA SER A 53 -20.33 1.18 -11.01
C SER A 53 -19.23 0.68 -10.07
N PHE A 54 -18.26 -0.08 -10.60
CA PHE A 54 -17.14 -0.59 -9.81
C PHE A 54 -15.97 0.41 -9.72
N ARG A 55 -16.01 1.58 -10.37
CA ARG A 55 -14.89 2.54 -10.37
C ARG A 55 -14.44 3.00 -8.98
N PHE A 56 -15.33 2.98 -7.98
CA PHE A 56 -15.02 3.38 -6.60
C PHE A 56 -14.42 2.24 -5.77
N GLU A 57 -14.84 0.99 -6.01
CA GLU A 57 -14.33 -0.20 -5.31
C GLU A 57 -13.04 -0.75 -5.96
N PHE A 58 -12.91 -0.61 -7.28
CA PHE A 58 -11.77 -1.13 -8.03
C PHE A 58 -10.45 -0.41 -7.69
N ARG A 59 -10.49 0.88 -7.30
CA ARG A 59 -9.29 1.59 -6.81
C ARG A 59 -8.75 0.96 -5.54
N GLN A 60 -9.61 0.62 -4.57
CA GLN A 60 -9.18 -0.04 -3.33
C GLN A 60 -8.67 -1.47 -3.53
N ILE A 61 -9.19 -2.19 -4.52
CA ILE A 61 -8.76 -3.56 -4.83
C ILE A 61 -7.45 -3.54 -5.63
N TRP A 62 -7.29 -2.60 -6.56
CA TRP A 62 -6.07 -2.45 -7.36
C TRP A 62 -4.86 -2.02 -6.52
N ASP A 63 -5.07 -1.14 -5.53
CA ASP A 63 -4.01 -0.77 -4.58
C ASP A 63 -3.60 -1.97 -3.72
N ARG A 64 -4.56 -2.81 -3.28
CA ARG A 64 -4.29 -4.05 -2.54
C ARG A 64 -3.50 -5.07 -3.37
N VAL A 65 -3.89 -5.33 -4.62
CA VAL A 65 -3.20 -6.30 -5.49
C VAL A 65 -1.78 -5.82 -5.84
N LYS A 66 -1.58 -4.52 -6.14
CA LYS A 66 -0.22 -3.97 -6.34
C LYS A 66 0.63 -4.07 -5.08
N SER A 67 0.03 -3.83 -3.93
CA SER A 67 0.72 -3.88 -2.64
C SER A 67 1.01 -5.32 -2.16
N GLU A 68 0.26 -6.31 -2.64
CA GLU A 68 0.48 -7.74 -2.37
C GLU A 68 1.63 -8.28 -3.24
N VAL A 69 1.78 -7.77 -4.46
CA VAL A 69 2.96 -8.01 -5.32
C VAL A 69 4.19 -7.23 -4.84
N ALA A 70 4.02 -6.10 -4.15
CA ALA A 70 5.10 -5.25 -3.64
C ALA A 70 5.40 -5.42 -2.13
N GLY A 71 4.78 -6.39 -1.45
CA GLY A 71 5.00 -6.65 -0.01
C GLY A 71 4.50 -5.56 0.96
N THR A 72 3.79 -4.55 0.46
CA THR A 72 3.36 -3.35 1.21
C THR A 72 1.86 -3.32 1.54
N ALA A 73 1.09 -4.38 1.22
CA ALA A 73 -0.38 -4.41 1.38
C ALA A 73 -0.92 -4.16 2.79
N ASN A 74 -0.05 -4.37 3.76
CA ASN A 74 -0.37 -4.24 5.16
C ASN A 74 0.18 -2.96 5.79
N GLN A 75 0.78 -2.07 5.01
CA GLN A 75 1.32 -0.79 5.48
C GLN A 75 0.62 0.36 4.74
N SER A 76 0.02 1.27 5.51
CA SER A 76 -0.52 2.54 5.02
C SER A 76 0.19 3.67 5.75
N VAL A 77 0.78 4.59 4.99
CA VAL A 77 1.48 5.75 5.55
C VAL A 77 0.71 6.99 5.13
N ASP A 78 0.23 7.74 6.12
CA ASP A 78 -0.35 9.06 5.94
C ASP A 78 0.59 10.12 6.55
N GLN A 79 0.32 11.40 6.28
CA GLN A 79 1.03 12.53 6.88
C GLN A 79 0.93 12.52 8.41
N GLN A 80 -0.13 11.92 8.97
CA GLN A 80 -0.34 11.88 10.41
C GLN A 80 0.14 10.59 11.04
N ALA A 81 -0.06 9.43 10.43
CA ALA A 81 0.23 8.16 11.09
C ALA A 81 0.70 7.07 10.12
N ILE A 82 1.45 6.11 10.65
CA ILE A 82 1.82 4.87 9.97
C ILE A 82 0.93 3.77 10.55
N ILE A 83 0.09 3.19 9.71
CA ILE A 83 -0.86 2.13 10.07
C ILE A 83 -0.36 0.81 9.49
N ILE A 84 -0.16 -0.18 10.35
CA ILE A 84 0.38 -1.48 9.99
C ILE A 84 -0.60 -2.56 10.42
N LYS A 85 -1.02 -3.41 9.49
CA LYS A 85 -1.82 -4.60 9.80
C LYS A 85 -0.89 -5.77 10.14
N ARG A 86 -1.27 -6.51 11.17
CA ARG A 86 -0.63 -7.76 11.56
C ARG A 86 -0.69 -8.73 10.38
N GLN A 87 0.43 -9.38 10.07
CA GLN A 87 0.50 -10.39 9.03
C GLN A 87 0.09 -11.78 9.54
N ASP A 88 -0.02 -12.75 8.64
CA ASP A 88 -0.47 -14.12 8.94
C ASP A 88 0.47 -14.87 9.88
N ASP A 89 1.77 -14.50 9.87
CA ASP A 89 2.78 -14.99 10.82
C ASP A 89 2.57 -14.46 12.25
N GLY A 90 1.65 -13.51 12.41
CA GLY A 90 1.34 -12.91 13.69
C GLY A 90 2.25 -11.75 14.09
N HIS A 91 3.03 -11.21 13.16
CA HIS A 91 3.96 -10.12 13.42
C HIS A 91 3.60 -8.84 12.66
N TYR A 92 4.19 -7.72 13.11
CA TYR A 92 4.08 -6.44 12.44
C TYR A 92 5.36 -6.18 11.66
N TRP A 93 5.22 -6.01 10.35
CA TRP A 93 6.33 -5.75 9.45
C TRP A 93 6.21 -4.35 8.88
N LEU A 94 7.33 -3.63 8.87
CA LEU A 94 7.43 -2.28 8.36
C LEU A 94 8.50 -2.21 7.27
N GLN A 95 8.13 -1.72 6.11
CA GLN A 95 9.07 -1.34 5.06
C GLN A 95 9.59 0.06 5.37
N VAL A 96 10.92 0.17 5.48
CA VAL A 96 11.63 1.42 5.79
C VAL A 96 12.71 1.64 4.74
N GLU A 97 12.89 2.88 4.31
CA GLU A 97 14.05 3.28 3.51
C GLU A 97 15.21 3.55 4.48
N VAL A 98 16.22 2.67 4.45
CA VAL A 98 17.45 2.80 5.23
C VAL A 98 18.48 3.46 4.33
N ASN A 99 18.80 4.71 4.63
CA ASN A 99 19.57 5.61 3.79
C ASN A 99 18.92 5.78 2.40
N THR A 100 19.24 4.90 1.45
CA THR A 100 18.67 4.86 0.08
C THR A 100 18.16 3.47 -0.31
N THR A 101 18.18 2.52 0.62
CA THR A 101 17.88 1.11 0.36
C THR A 101 16.60 0.71 1.08
N PRO A 102 15.58 0.16 0.39
CA PRO A 102 14.36 -0.30 1.04
C PRO A 102 14.65 -1.60 1.81
N VAL A 103 14.48 -1.57 3.13
CA VAL A 103 14.68 -2.72 4.03
C VAL A 103 13.40 -3.01 4.79
N ARG A 104 13.05 -4.30 4.89
CA ARG A 104 11.90 -4.77 5.64
C ARG A 104 12.32 -5.15 7.07
N PHE A 105 11.58 -4.63 8.05
CA PHE A 105 11.85 -4.86 9.47
C PHE A 105 10.68 -5.51 10.18
N LEU A 106 10.98 -6.41 11.11
CA LEU A 106 10.07 -6.85 12.15
C LEU A 106 10.03 -5.79 13.26
N ILE A 107 8.85 -5.35 13.68
CA ILE A 107 8.71 -4.51 14.87
C ILE A 107 8.64 -5.41 16.10
N ASP A 108 9.58 -5.24 17.03
CA ASP A 108 9.69 -6.03 18.26
C ASP A 108 9.86 -5.12 19.48
N SER A 109 8.79 -4.99 20.28
CA SER A 109 8.83 -4.24 21.54
C SER A 109 9.60 -4.95 22.65
N GLY A 110 9.98 -6.22 22.47
CA GLY A 110 10.86 -6.96 23.37
C GLY A 110 12.35 -6.68 23.12
N ALA A 111 12.71 -6.14 21.95
CA ALA A 111 14.08 -5.75 21.62
C ALA A 111 14.34 -4.31 22.08
N THR A 112 15.40 -4.09 22.87
CA THR A 112 15.77 -2.73 23.31
C THR A 112 16.36 -1.87 22.20
N THR A 113 16.99 -2.52 21.21
CA THR A 113 17.79 -1.85 20.17
C THR A 113 17.51 -2.47 18.81
N THR A 114 17.40 -1.64 17.78
CA THR A 114 17.31 -2.05 16.38
C THR A 114 18.53 -2.88 15.99
N ALA A 115 18.30 -4.08 15.46
CA ALA A 115 19.32 -5.04 15.07
C ALA A 115 19.20 -5.36 13.58
N ILE A 116 20.31 -5.34 12.86
CA ILE A 116 20.37 -5.69 11.43
C ILE A 116 21.53 -6.64 11.14
N ASN A 117 21.35 -7.54 10.18
CA ASN A 117 22.45 -8.41 9.78
C ASN A 117 23.52 -7.66 8.97
N GLU A 118 24.72 -8.24 8.90
CA GLU A 118 25.88 -7.67 8.21
C GLU A 118 25.59 -7.37 6.73
N ASN A 119 24.86 -8.25 6.03
CA ASN A 119 24.52 -8.07 4.62
C ASN A 119 23.67 -6.81 4.41
N THR A 120 22.63 -6.64 5.23
CA THR A 120 21.76 -5.46 5.22
C THR A 120 22.56 -4.19 5.51
N ALA A 121 23.46 -4.24 6.50
CA ALA A 121 24.31 -3.11 6.83
C ALA A 121 25.19 -2.67 5.66
N ILE A 122 25.76 -3.63 4.92
CA ILE A 122 26.57 -3.36 3.71
C ILE A 122 25.68 -2.79 2.58
N GLU A 123 24.57 -3.46 2.26
CA GLU A 123 23.67 -3.07 1.17
C GLU A 123 23.02 -1.69 1.38
N ALA A 124 22.73 -1.35 2.64
CA ALA A 124 22.15 -0.07 3.00
C ALA A 124 23.19 0.99 3.37
N SER A 125 24.49 0.70 3.24
CA SER A 125 25.58 1.63 3.59
C SER A 125 25.49 2.20 5.02
N VAL A 126 25.20 1.32 5.97
CA VAL A 126 25.16 1.65 7.41
C VAL A 126 26.58 1.89 7.91
N GLU A 127 26.78 2.91 8.72
CA GLU A 127 28.06 3.17 9.36
C GLU A 127 28.23 2.21 10.52
N VAL A 128 29.23 1.34 10.44
CA VAL A 128 29.53 0.34 11.48
C VAL A 128 30.89 0.67 12.09
N ASP A 129 30.92 0.79 13.41
CA ASP A 129 32.15 0.99 14.18
C ASP A 129 32.87 -0.36 14.31
N ARG A 130 33.71 -0.68 13.31
CA ARG A 130 34.44 -1.96 13.24
C ARG A 130 35.67 -2.01 14.15
N ASP A 131 36.20 -0.84 14.50
CA ASP A 131 37.38 -0.69 15.36
C ASP A 131 37.01 -0.52 16.84
N GLY A 132 35.73 -0.22 17.11
CA GLY A 132 35.17 -0.09 18.45
C GLY A 132 35.02 -1.40 19.21
N TYR A 133 34.68 -1.26 20.50
CA TYR A 133 34.39 -2.41 21.35
C TYR A 133 33.04 -3.03 21.00
N PRO A 134 32.98 -4.34 20.72
CA PRO A 134 31.72 -5.00 20.44
C PRO A 134 30.82 -5.03 21.68
N VAL A 135 29.52 -5.10 21.44
CA VAL A 135 28.50 -5.28 22.48
C VAL A 135 27.99 -6.70 22.48
N ILE A 136 27.65 -7.21 23.67
CA ILE A 136 27.01 -8.51 23.84
C ILE A 136 25.52 -8.26 24.03
N ILE A 137 24.72 -8.87 23.16
CA ILE A 137 23.27 -8.72 23.15
C ILE A 137 22.64 -10.07 23.47
N SER A 138 21.58 -10.07 24.27
CA SER A 138 20.80 -11.27 24.55
C SER A 138 19.67 -11.37 23.55
N THR A 139 19.64 -12.46 22.80
CA THR A 139 18.58 -12.81 21.85
C THR A 139 17.89 -14.10 22.30
N ALA A 140 16.83 -14.50 21.61
CA ALA A 140 16.16 -15.77 21.86
C ALA A 140 17.10 -16.98 21.68
N ASN A 141 18.09 -16.86 20.79
CA ASN A 141 19.05 -17.91 20.48
C ASN A 141 20.30 -17.87 21.38
N GLY A 142 20.31 -17.02 22.40
CA GLY A 142 21.41 -16.86 23.35
C GLY A 142 22.13 -15.52 23.21
N ARG A 143 23.41 -15.48 23.59
CA ARG A 143 24.20 -14.25 23.54
C ARG A 143 24.91 -14.12 22.21
N VAL A 144 24.78 -12.97 21.58
CA VAL A 144 25.41 -12.62 20.31
C VAL A 144 26.35 -11.45 20.50
N THR A 145 27.51 -11.52 19.86
CA THR A 145 28.45 -10.38 19.76
C THR A 145 28.06 -9.56 18.54
N ALA A 146 27.87 -8.26 18.72
CA ALA A 146 27.48 -7.33 17.67
C ALA A 146 28.34 -6.07 17.71
N GLN A 147 28.52 -5.42 16.56
CA GLN A 147 29.14 -4.12 16.44
C GLN A 147 28.09 -3.02 16.53
N ARG A 148 28.51 -1.85 17.03
CA ARG A 148 27.66 -0.67 17.04
C ARG A 148 27.64 -0.05 15.66
N GLY A 149 26.51 0.51 15.27
CA GLY A 149 26.40 1.27 14.04
C GLY A 149 25.38 2.39 14.13
N SER A 150 25.32 3.19 13.08
CA SER A 150 24.38 4.27 12.90
C SER A 150 23.82 4.26 11.48
N ILE A 151 22.50 4.40 11.39
CA ILE A 151 21.80 4.67 10.14
C ILE A 151 21.62 6.18 10.03
N LYS A 152 22.13 6.79 8.96
CA LYS A 152 22.05 8.25 8.78
C LYS A 152 20.61 8.72 8.62
N LEU A 153 19.82 7.96 7.87
CA LEU A 153 18.42 8.28 7.61
C LEU A 153 17.57 7.01 7.60
N LEU A 154 16.56 6.96 8.47
CA LEU A 154 15.43 6.05 8.34
C LEU A 154 14.23 6.85 7.84
N ALA A 155 13.70 6.50 6.67
CA ALA A 155 12.53 7.16 6.11
C ALA A 155 11.33 6.22 5.95
N ILE A 156 10.17 6.66 6.40
CA ILE A 156 8.87 6.00 6.21
C ILE A 156 7.90 7.00 5.58
N GLY A 157 7.78 6.97 4.25
CA GLY A 157 7.01 7.97 3.51
C GLY A 157 7.55 9.39 3.77
N PRO A 158 6.74 10.33 4.30
CA PRO A 158 7.20 11.68 4.60
C PRO A 158 8.02 11.77 5.90
N HIS A 159 8.03 10.72 6.72
CA HIS A 159 8.64 10.73 8.06
C HIS A 159 10.11 10.34 7.99
N ARG A 160 10.95 11.05 8.74
CA ARG A 160 12.41 10.90 8.72
C ARG A 160 12.96 10.88 10.13
N ILE A 161 13.80 9.90 10.42
CA ILE A 161 14.58 9.78 11.66
C ILE A 161 16.05 9.79 11.25
N GLU A 162 16.80 10.75 11.78
CA GLU A 162 18.23 10.91 11.51
C GLU A 162 19.06 10.24 12.61
N ASP A 163 20.26 9.77 12.25
CA ASP A 163 21.25 9.20 13.17
C ASP A 163 20.71 8.10 14.10
N HIS A 164 19.99 7.14 13.52
CA HIS A 164 19.37 6.05 14.28
C HIS A 164 20.40 4.97 14.65
N HIS A 165 20.57 4.76 15.96
CA HIS A 165 21.49 3.75 16.47
C HIS A 165 21.03 2.32 16.18
N VAL A 166 21.97 1.49 15.73
CA VAL A 166 21.74 0.08 15.45
C VAL A 166 22.88 -0.79 15.95
N VAL A 167 22.61 -2.09 16.03
CA VAL A 167 23.61 -3.12 16.27
C VAL A 167 23.67 -4.06 15.07
N VAL A 168 24.88 -4.46 14.69
CA VAL A 168 25.15 -5.24 13.47
C VAL A 168 25.91 -6.51 13.82
N SER A 169 25.49 -7.65 13.29
CA SER A 169 26.18 -8.92 13.50
C SER A 169 26.00 -9.86 12.30
N ASP A 170 27.01 -10.69 12.02
CA ASP A 170 26.94 -11.82 11.09
C ASP A 170 26.17 -13.02 11.66
N LYS A 171 25.86 -12.99 12.97
CA LYS A 171 25.10 -14.03 13.67
C LYS A 171 23.61 -13.74 13.77
N PHE A 172 23.16 -12.56 13.34
CA PHE A 172 21.73 -12.30 13.22
C PHE A 172 21.20 -13.04 12.00
N ASP A 173 20.00 -13.59 12.14
CA ASP A 173 19.29 -14.22 11.04
C ASP A 173 18.97 -13.18 9.93
N ASP A 174 18.37 -13.64 8.83
CA ASP A 174 17.98 -12.77 7.72
C ASP A 174 16.89 -11.73 8.10
N THR A 175 16.35 -11.80 9.31
CA THR A 175 15.34 -10.87 9.82
C THR A 175 15.97 -9.67 10.52
N ASN A 176 15.72 -8.48 9.97
CA ASN A 176 16.05 -7.21 10.60
C ASN A 176 14.95 -6.80 11.59
N VAL A 177 15.32 -6.22 12.74
CA VAL A 177 14.41 -5.90 13.84
C VAL A 177 14.47 -4.42 14.20
N LEU A 178 13.32 -3.76 14.28
CA LEU A 178 13.15 -2.45 14.91
C LEU A 178 12.75 -2.63 16.37
N GLY A 179 13.62 -2.17 17.26
CA GLY A 179 13.41 -2.27 18.71
C GLY A 179 12.76 -1.03 19.31
N MET A 180 12.77 -0.98 20.64
CA MET A 180 12.23 0.11 21.44
C MET A 180 12.91 1.45 21.13
N ASN A 181 14.20 1.50 20.81
CA ASN A 181 14.85 2.77 20.43
C ASN A 181 14.23 3.43 19.18
N PHE A 182 13.60 2.66 18.29
CA PHE A 182 12.80 3.20 17.19
C PHE A 182 11.38 3.55 17.64
N LEU A 183 10.75 2.71 18.45
CA LEU A 183 9.39 3.00 18.93
C LEU A 183 9.34 4.23 19.84
N ASP A 184 10.39 4.48 20.60
CA ASP A 184 10.55 5.63 21.49
C ASP A 184 10.86 6.92 20.72
N SER A 185 11.31 6.83 19.45
CA SER A 185 11.47 8.00 18.59
C SER A 185 10.14 8.49 18.01
N MET A 186 9.07 7.70 18.15
CA MET A 186 7.71 8.08 17.77
C MET A 186 7.04 8.82 18.93
N LYS A 187 6.17 9.80 18.65
CA LYS A 187 5.34 10.46 19.67
C LYS A 187 4.43 9.49 20.42
N SER A 188 3.90 8.50 19.71
CA SER A 188 3.18 7.39 20.33
C SER A 188 3.13 6.18 19.41
N TRP A 189 2.96 5.01 20.00
CA TRP A 189 2.61 3.79 19.28
C TRP A 189 1.53 3.05 20.05
N LYS A 190 0.61 2.42 19.31
CA LYS A 190 -0.47 1.63 19.90
C LYS A 190 -0.76 0.39 19.05
N VAL A 191 -1.24 -0.65 19.72
CA VAL A 191 -1.73 -1.86 19.09
C VAL A 191 -3.18 -2.09 19.53
N GLU A 192 -4.09 -2.11 18.57
CA GLU A 192 -5.52 -2.34 18.78
C GLU A 192 -6.00 -3.46 17.85
N GLY A 193 -6.37 -4.60 18.43
CA GLY A 193 -6.69 -5.80 17.67
C GLY A 193 -5.51 -6.26 16.80
N ASN A 194 -5.70 -6.27 15.48
CA ASN A 194 -4.67 -6.66 14.51
C ASN A 194 -4.03 -5.45 13.81
N VAL A 195 -4.14 -4.25 14.38
CA VAL A 195 -3.62 -3.01 13.78
C VAL A 195 -2.67 -2.33 14.74
N MET A 196 -1.47 -2.02 14.26
CA MET A 196 -0.51 -1.14 14.92
C MET A 196 -0.60 0.24 14.28
N THR A 197 -0.57 1.28 15.10
CA THR A 197 -0.50 2.67 14.67
C THR A 197 0.72 3.31 15.30
N LEU A 198 1.60 3.86 14.47
CA LEU A 198 2.75 4.66 14.89
C LEU A 198 2.48 6.12 14.55
N GLN A 199 2.72 7.01 15.51
CA GLN A 199 2.57 8.44 15.40
C GLN A 199 3.96 9.09 15.47
N PRO A 200 4.51 9.55 14.34
CA PRO A 200 5.79 10.26 14.30
C PRO A 200 5.73 11.64 14.97
#